data_AF-A0A395L1W2-F1
#
_entry.id   AF-A0A395L1W2-F1
#
_cell.length_a   1.000
_cell.length_b   1.000
_cell.length_c   1.000
_cell.angle_alpha   90.00
_cell.angle_beta   90.00
_cell.angle_gamma   90.00
#
_symmetry.space_group_name_H-M   'P 1'
#
loop_
_entity.id
_entity.type
_entity.pdbx_description
1 polymer ?
#
loop_
_entity_poly.entity_id
_entity_poly.type
_entity_poly.pdbx_seq_one_letter_code
_entity_poly.pdbx_strand_id
1 'polypeptide(L)'
;MTASARYTELPELADHASGFEAVWVSTSDRNGPYRVLPDGRCDIILRFDARLTPITAITVVVTGPTTRFYDIALQPGMGFVGIRMRPGFFEKILGFEPSGLADGNLTGGDALAALPDFETLCAPALDHDELAARLAAFVRQRSLSSRFAPAPISASVISAFHAAGGRLRVGEVAAMHGISERTVQRVLIKAIGLKPKAFASILQFHRALRLLRDHRLSPADAALEAGYADQAHMNRVFRRMGGFSPARLPDVTLVTLGE
;
A
#
# COMPACT_ATOMS: atom_id res chain seq x y z
N MET A 1 -17.84 18.22 9.71
CA MET A 1 -17.88 16.77 10.01
C MET A 1 -18.01 16.03 8.70
N THR A 2 -16.90 15.72 8.06
CA THR A 2 -16.86 14.93 6.82
C THR A 2 -16.91 13.46 7.20
N ALA A 3 -18.09 12.85 7.10
CA ALA A 3 -18.21 11.40 7.17
C ALA A 3 -17.41 10.82 5.98
N SER A 4 -16.27 10.24 6.32
CA SER A 4 -15.37 9.51 5.42
C SER A 4 -16.01 8.17 5.08
N ALA A 5 -15.62 7.58 3.95
CA ALA A 5 -15.78 6.14 3.76
C ALA A 5 -15.26 5.44 5.04
N ARG A 6 -16.07 4.57 5.64
CA ARG A 6 -15.75 3.96 6.94
C ARG A 6 -14.70 2.88 6.75
N TYR A 7 -13.45 3.30 6.64
CA TYR A 7 -12.31 2.41 6.63
C TYR A 7 -12.18 1.72 7.98
N THR A 8 -12.22 0.39 7.98
CA THR A 8 -12.07 -0.44 9.18
C THR A 8 -11.11 -1.57 8.86
N GLU A 9 -10.04 -1.72 9.65
CA GLU A 9 -9.20 -2.92 9.59
C GLU A 9 -9.86 -4.04 10.40
N LEU A 10 -9.64 -5.29 9.98
CA LEU A 10 -10.13 -6.53 10.59
C LEU A 10 -8.90 -7.32 11.11
N PRO A 11 -8.36 -6.98 12.30
CA PRO A 11 -7.10 -7.53 12.78
C PRO A 11 -7.12 -9.05 12.99
N GLU A 12 -8.30 -9.61 13.29
CA GLU A 12 -8.51 -11.06 13.45
C GLU A 12 -8.27 -11.86 12.18
N LEU A 13 -8.35 -11.21 11.01
CA LEU A 13 -8.08 -11.85 9.72
C LEU A 13 -6.63 -11.66 9.26
N ALA A 14 -5.88 -10.72 9.83
CA ALA A 14 -4.49 -10.47 9.48
C ALA A 14 -3.61 -11.72 9.68
N ASP A 15 -2.66 -11.95 8.79
CA ASP A 15 -1.77 -13.11 8.84
C ASP A 15 -0.40 -12.75 8.26
N HIS A 16 0.48 -12.28 9.14
CA HIS A 16 1.84 -11.88 8.77
C HIS A 16 2.68 -13.03 8.24
N ALA A 17 2.38 -14.28 8.64
CA ALA A 17 3.10 -15.48 8.18
C ALA A 17 2.72 -15.82 6.73
N SER A 18 1.44 -15.61 6.38
CA SER A 18 0.95 -15.74 5.02
C SER A 18 1.24 -14.53 4.14
N GLY A 19 1.78 -13.44 4.70
CA GLY A 19 2.35 -12.35 3.90
C GLY A 19 1.49 -11.10 3.74
N PHE A 20 0.51 -10.89 4.61
CA PHE A 20 -0.29 -9.68 4.60
C PHE A 20 -0.47 -9.12 6.01
N GLU A 21 -0.48 -7.79 6.11
CA GLU A 21 -0.45 -7.08 7.39
C GLU A 21 -1.82 -6.56 7.82
N ALA A 22 -2.76 -6.43 6.89
CA ALA A 22 -4.12 -6.00 7.19
C ALA A 22 -5.12 -6.63 6.21
N VAL A 23 -6.29 -7.00 6.73
CA VAL A 23 -7.52 -7.11 5.96
C VAL A 23 -8.36 -5.90 6.34
N TRP A 24 -8.99 -5.25 5.37
CA TRP A 24 -9.74 -4.03 5.61
C TRP A 24 -11.03 -3.98 4.80
N VAL A 25 -12.01 -3.27 5.33
CA VAL A 25 -13.29 -3.00 4.69
C VAL A 25 -13.56 -1.51 4.63
N SER A 26 -14.25 -1.06 3.59
CA SER A 26 -14.66 0.32 3.44
C SER A 26 -15.93 0.40 2.61
N THR A 27 -16.89 1.20 3.06
CA THR A 27 -18.10 1.54 2.27
C THR A 27 -18.20 3.05 2.18
N SER A 28 -18.46 3.55 0.97
CA SER A 28 -18.70 4.97 0.74
C SER A 28 -20.18 5.30 0.85
N ASP A 29 -20.50 6.33 1.62
CA ASP A 29 -21.80 7.00 1.67
C ASP A 29 -21.85 8.28 0.81
N ARG A 30 -20.72 8.67 0.22
CA ARG A 30 -20.54 9.93 -0.50
C ARG A 30 -20.16 9.75 -1.96
N ASN A 31 -20.42 10.80 -2.72
CA ASN A 31 -19.91 10.99 -4.07
C ASN A 31 -18.65 11.88 -4.04
N GLY A 32 -17.69 11.60 -4.91
CA GLY A 32 -16.52 12.46 -5.15
C GLY A 32 -15.17 11.76 -4.99
N PRO A 33 -14.07 12.49 -5.17
CA PRO A 33 -12.74 11.90 -5.15
C PRO A 33 -12.33 11.50 -3.72
N TYR A 34 -11.73 10.32 -3.61
CA TYR A 34 -10.96 9.87 -2.46
C TYR A 34 -9.50 9.73 -2.86
N ARG A 35 -8.62 10.42 -2.14
CA ARG A 35 -7.20 10.45 -2.47
C ARG A 35 -6.47 9.31 -1.78
N VAL A 36 -5.82 8.46 -2.58
CA VAL A 36 -4.89 7.45 -2.10
C VAL A 36 -3.48 8.00 -2.17
N LEU A 37 -2.72 7.86 -1.08
CA LEU A 37 -1.33 8.30 -0.97
C LEU A 37 -0.37 7.14 -1.20
N PRO A 38 0.82 7.40 -1.76
CA PRO A 38 1.83 6.37 -1.91
C PRO A 38 2.35 5.91 -0.55
N ASP A 39 2.37 4.61 -0.28
CA ASP A 39 2.79 4.02 0.99
C ASP A 39 3.81 2.87 0.84
N GLY A 40 4.16 2.53 -0.40
CA GLY A 40 5.09 1.43 -0.71
C GLY A 40 4.47 0.04 -0.50
N ARG A 41 3.15 -0.06 -0.39
CA ARG A 41 2.41 -1.31 -0.30
C ARG A 41 1.68 -1.62 -1.61
N CYS A 42 1.15 -2.83 -1.66
CA CYS A 42 0.37 -3.34 -2.77
C CYS A 42 -0.82 -4.10 -2.17
N ASP A 43 -1.97 -3.93 -2.79
CA ASP A 43 -3.23 -4.46 -2.26
C ASP A 43 -3.95 -5.31 -3.31
N ILE A 44 -4.60 -6.38 -2.84
CA ILE A 44 -5.67 -7.05 -3.59
C ILE A 44 -6.99 -6.57 -3.01
N ILE A 45 -7.87 -6.02 -3.85
CA ILE A 45 -9.10 -5.36 -3.43
C ILE A 45 -10.27 -5.94 -4.21
N LEU A 46 -11.34 -6.30 -3.51
CA LEU A 46 -12.63 -6.63 -4.06
C LEU A 46 -13.52 -5.39 -3.97
N ARG A 47 -13.90 -4.84 -5.12
CA ARG A 47 -14.85 -3.73 -5.22
C ARG A 47 -16.23 -4.27 -5.59
N PHE A 48 -17.26 -3.80 -4.90
CA PHE A 48 -18.64 -4.25 -5.08
C PHE A 48 -19.67 -3.15 -4.79
N ASP A 49 -20.95 -3.42 -5.03
CA ASP A 49 -22.06 -2.57 -4.59
C ASP A 49 -22.62 -3.10 -3.26
N ALA A 50 -22.34 -2.39 -2.17
CA ALA A 50 -22.75 -2.74 -0.81
C ALA A 50 -24.26 -2.61 -0.57
N ARG A 51 -25.03 -2.12 -1.55
CA ARG A 51 -26.51 -2.06 -1.48
C ARG A 51 -27.17 -3.36 -1.93
N LEU A 52 -26.42 -4.27 -2.55
CA LEU A 52 -26.92 -5.54 -3.04
C LEU A 52 -26.77 -6.63 -1.97
N THR A 53 -27.83 -7.39 -1.75
CA THR A 53 -27.82 -8.61 -0.93
C THR A 53 -28.48 -9.75 -1.71
N PRO A 54 -27.77 -10.82 -2.08
CA PRO A 54 -26.33 -11.02 -1.86
C PRO A 54 -25.49 -10.00 -2.66
N ILE A 55 -24.26 -9.77 -2.19
CA ILE A 55 -23.24 -9.03 -2.94
C ILE A 55 -22.95 -9.82 -4.22
N THR A 56 -23.03 -9.12 -5.35
CA THR A 56 -22.76 -9.66 -6.69
C THR A 56 -21.93 -8.65 -7.49
N ALA A 57 -21.54 -9.00 -8.72
CA ALA A 57 -20.75 -8.14 -9.62
C ALA A 57 -19.44 -7.63 -9.00
N ILE A 58 -18.73 -8.52 -8.30
CA ILE A 58 -17.46 -8.21 -7.64
C ILE A 58 -16.37 -7.98 -8.69
N THR A 59 -15.67 -6.85 -8.58
CA THR A 59 -14.50 -6.53 -9.40
C THR A 59 -13.23 -6.69 -8.58
N VAL A 60 -12.32 -7.55 -9.04
CA VAL A 60 -10.97 -7.65 -8.46
C VAL A 60 -10.11 -6.49 -8.97
N VAL A 61 -9.39 -5.85 -8.06
CA VAL A 61 -8.41 -4.81 -8.32
C VAL A 61 -7.10 -5.20 -7.65
N VAL A 62 -6.00 -5.23 -8.39
CA VAL A 62 -4.64 -5.43 -7.86
C VAL A 62 -3.88 -4.13 -8.03
N THR A 63 -3.49 -3.51 -6.92
CA THR A 63 -2.72 -2.26 -6.95
C THR A 63 -1.24 -2.55 -6.87
N GLY A 64 -0.46 -1.90 -7.72
CA GLY A 64 0.99 -1.88 -7.60
C GLY A 64 1.48 -0.76 -6.69
N PRO A 65 2.80 -0.70 -6.45
CA PRO A 65 3.37 0.36 -5.63
C PRO A 65 3.26 1.69 -6.37
N THR A 66 2.88 2.75 -5.66
CA THR A 66 2.77 4.09 -6.25
C THR A 66 3.81 5.05 -5.69
N THR A 67 4.21 6.02 -6.50
CA THR A 67 5.16 7.09 -6.15
C THR A 67 4.51 8.47 -6.12
N ARG A 68 3.21 8.53 -6.44
CA ARG A 68 2.34 9.71 -6.44
C ARG A 68 0.94 9.33 -5.99
N PHE A 69 0.17 10.32 -5.55
CA PHE A 69 -1.23 10.12 -5.26
C PHE A 69 -2.01 9.78 -6.52
N TYR A 70 -3.16 9.16 -6.31
CA TYR A 70 -4.21 9.05 -7.31
C TYR A 70 -5.56 9.18 -6.61
N ASP A 71 -6.56 9.66 -7.35
CA ASP A 71 -7.91 9.86 -6.83
C ASP A 71 -8.83 8.73 -7.34
N ILE A 72 -9.58 8.12 -6.43
CA ILE A 72 -10.65 7.17 -6.73
C ILE A 72 -11.97 7.93 -6.71
N ALA A 73 -12.76 7.84 -7.78
CA ALA A 73 -14.11 8.39 -7.81
C ALA A 73 -15.06 7.49 -7.00
N LEU A 74 -15.33 7.88 -5.75
CA LEU A 74 -16.28 7.17 -4.90
C LEU A 74 -17.71 7.53 -5.26
N GLN A 75 -18.60 6.56 -5.17
CA GLN A 75 -20.05 6.73 -5.27
C GLN A 75 -20.72 6.13 -4.04
N PRO A 76 -21.89 6.63 -3.62
CA PRO A 76 -22.65 6.04 -2.53
C PRO A 76 -22.99 4.57 -2.82
N GLY A 77 -22.74 3.70 -1.84
CA GLY A 77 -22.92 2.24 -1.97
C GLY A 77 -21.69 1.51 -2.51
N MET A 78 -20.64 2.21 -2.97
CA MET A 78 -19.41 1.55 -3.39
C MET A 78 -18.71 0.95 -2.17
N GLY A 79 -18.58 -0.38 -2.17
CA GLY A 79 -17.95 -1.19 -1.14
C GLY A 79 -16.60 -1.73 -1.59
N PHE A 80 -15.71 -1.89 -0.61
CA PHE A 80 -14.37 -2.42 -0.78
C PHE A 80 -14.03 -3.37 0.36
N VAL A 81 -13.46 -4.50 0.01
CA VAL A 81 -12.75 -5.42 0.92
C VAL A 81 -11.34 -5.56 0.36
N GLY A 82 -10.31 -5.34 1.15
CA GLY A 82 -8.93 -5.39 0.66
C GLY A 82 -7.98 -6.11 1.59
N ILE A 83 -6.92 -6.63 1.01
CA ILE A 83 -5.75 -7.16 1.72
C ILE A 83 -4.54 -6.31 1.34
N ARG A 84 -3.88 -5.79 2.36
CA ARG A 84 -2.59 -5.10 2.24
C ARG A 84 -1.45 -6.10 2.39
N MET A 85 -0.71 -6.33 1.32
CA MET A 85 0.39 -7.28 1.33
C MET A 85 1.62 -6.71 2.04
N ARG A 86 2.36 -7.58 2.73
CA ARG A 86 3.68 -7.24 3.24
C ARG A 86 4.66 -7.09 2.07
N PRO A 87 5.61 -6.16 2.14
CA PRO A 87 6.73 -6.10 1.20
C PRO A 87 7.43 -7.45 1.08
N GLY A 88 7.77 -7.84 -0.15
CA GLY A 88 8.38 -9.14 -0.46
C GLY A 88 7.38 -10.26 -0.76
N PHE A 89 6.10 -10.10 -0.43
CA PHE A 89 5.10 -11.15 -0.62
C PHE A 89 4.25 -11.01 -1.89
N PHE A 90 4.36 -9.91 -2.62
CA PHE A 90 3.60 -9.70 -3.87
C PHE A 90 3.83 -10.84 -4.88
N GLU A 91 5.08 -11.13 -5.24
CA GLU A 91 5.39 -12.22 -6.19
C GLU A 91 5.03 -13.59 -5.60
N LYS A 92 5.16 -13.75 -4.29
CA LYS A 92 4.74 -14.98 -3.59
C LYS A 92 3.25 -15.24 -3.78
N ILE A 93 2.41 -14.23 -3.64
CA ILE A 93 0.96 -14.37 -3.72
C ILE A 93 0.48 -14.42 -5.19
N LEU A 94 1.00 -13.52 -6.03
CA LEU A 94 0.48 -13.26 -7.37
C LEU A 94 1.26 -13.95 -8.50
N GLY A 95 2.48 -14.40 -8.24
CA GLY A 95 3.30 -15.14 -9.21
C GLY A 95 4.04 -14.28 -10.24
N PHE A 96 4.02 -12.96 -10.10
CA PHE A 96 4.76 -12.00 -10.94
C PHE A 96 5.32 -10.83 -10.11
N GLU A 97 6.28 -10.09 -10.66
CA GLU A 97 6.95 -9.01 -9.93
C GLU A 97 6.07 -7.74 -9.76
N PRO A 98 6.12 -7.07 -8.59
CA PRO A 98 5.36 -5.83 -8.36
C PRO A 98 5.81 -4.65 -9.24
N SER A 99 7.04 -4.70 -9.76
CA SER A 99 7.62 -3.67 -10.62
C SER A 99 6.82 -3.44 -11.90
N GLY A 100 6.14 -4.48 -12.40
CA GLY A 100 5.26 -4.41 -13.58
C GLY A 100 4.01 -3.56 -13.35
N LEU A 101 3.64 -3.27 -12.10
CA LEU A 101 2.49 -2.44 -11.73
C LEU A 101 2.88 -1.10 -11.08
N ALA A 102 4.14 -0.67 -11.18
CA ALA A 102 4.55 0.61 -10.61
C ALA A 102 3.71 1.78 -11.17
N ASP A 103 3.13 2.59 -10.28
CA ASP A 103 2.19 3.67 -10.59
C ASP A 103 0.96 3.21 -11.40
N GLY A 104 0.55 1.94 -11.24
CA GLY A 104 -0.56 1.31 -11.97
C GLY A 104 -1.33 0.28 -11.15
N ASN A 105 -2.32 -0.33 -11.80
CA ASN A 105 -3.15 -1.39 -11.23
C ASN A 105 -3.68 -2.32 -12.35
N LEU A 106 -4.17 -3.49 -11.96
CA LEU A 106 -4.99 -4.37 -12.80
C LEU A 106 -6.42 -4.35 -12.26
N THR A 107 -7.42 -4.26 -13.13
CA THR A 107 -8.83 -4.19 -12.73
C THR A 107 -9.69 -5.13 -13.57
N GLY A 108 -10.58 -5.88 -12.93
CA GLY A 108 -11.57 -6.72 -13.60
C GLY A 108 -10.92 -7.75 -14.52
N GLY A 109 -11.23 -7.69 -15.82
CA GLY A 109 -10.70 -8.62 -16.83
C GLY A 109 -9.18 -8.69 -16.87
N ASP A 110 -8.47 -7.57 -16.69
CA ASP A 110 -7.00 -7.56 -16.70
C ASP A 110 -6.42 -8.29 -15.48
N ALA A 111 -7.08 -8.19 -14.32
CA ALA A 111 -6.67 -8.93 -13.13
C ALA A 111 -6.93 -10.43 -13.32
N LEU A 112 -8.08 -10.81 -13.86
CA LEU A 112 -8.43 -12.20 -14.17
C LEU A 112 -7.51 -12.81 -15.22
N ALA A 113 -7.11 -12.04 -16.23
CA ALA A 113 -6.15 -12.48 -17.25
C ALA A 113 -4.75 -12.71 -16.66
N ALA A 114 -4.32 -11.85 -15.72
CA ALA A 114 -3.05 -12.01 -15.04
C ALA A 114 -3.03 -13.18 -14.05
N LEU A 115 -4.15 -13.44 -13.36
CA LEU A 115 -4.30 -14.55 -12.42
C LEU A 115 -5.75 -15.11 -12.46
N PRO A 116 -6.01 -16.16 -13.27
CA PRO A 116 -7.34 -16.74 -13.42
C PRO A 116 -8.01 -17.22 -12.13
N ASP A 117 -7.22 -17.66 -11.14
CA ASP A 117 -7.72 -18.09 -9.82
C ASP A 117 -8.58 -17.01 -9.14
N PHE A 118 -8.41 -15.72 -9.48
CA PHE A 118 -9.23 -14.63 -8.98
C PHE A 118 -10.72 -14.75 -9.32
N GLU A 119 -11.10 -15.54 -10.32
CA GLU A 119 -12.50 -15.81 -10.65
C GLU A 119 -13.27 -16.38 -9.45
N THR A 120 -12.60 -17.17 -8.61
CA THR A 120 -13.17 -17.73 -7.37
C THR A 120 -13.58 -16.66 -6.35
N LEU A 121 -12.94 -15.49 -6.36
CA LEU A 121 -13.28 -14.37 -5.49
C LEU A 121 -14.57 -13.66 -5.93
N CYS A 122 -14.97 -13.82 -7.20
CA CYS A 122 -16.10 -13.12 -7.80
C CYS A 122 -17.46 -13.80 -7.58
N ALA A 123 -17.50 -14.97 -6.93
CA ALA A 123 -18.75 -15.64 -6.58
C ALA A 123 -19.63 -14.75 -5.68
N PRO A 124 -20.97 -14.86 -5.71
CA PRO A 124 -21.83 -14.12 -4.80
C PRO A 124 -21.45 -14.34 -3.33
N ALA A 125 -21.64 -13.33 -2.49
CA ALA A 125 -21.38 -13.40 -1.06
C ALA A 125 -22.55 -12.78 -0.28
N LEU A 126 -22.82 -13.25 0.93
CA LEU A 126 -23.89 -12.72 1.77
C LEU A 126 -23.63 -11.27 2.16
N ASP A 127 -22.39 -10.98 2.59
CA ASP A 127 -21.97 -9.68 3.10
C ASP A 127 -20.45 -9.45 2.91
N HIS A 128 -19.95 -8.32 3.41
CA HIS A 128 -18.53 -7.97 3.30
C HIS A 128 -17.62 -8.83 4.18
N ASP A 129 -18.14 -9.43 5.26
CA ASP A 129 -17.34 -10.27 6.16
C ASP A 129 -17.05 -11.61 5.49
N GLU A 130 -18.03 -12.17 4.78
CA GLU A 130 -17.81 -13.35 3.93
C GLU A 130 -16.76 -13.08 2.84
N LEU A 131 -16.82 -11.91 2.19
CA LEU A 131 -15.80 -11.51 1.21
C LEU A 131 -14.41 -11.35 1.83
N ALA A 132 -14.32 -10.75 3.03
CA ALA A 132 -13.06 -10.58 3.74
C ALA A 132 -12.44 -11.94 4.12
N ALA A 133 -13.24 -12.85 4.66
CA ALA A 133 -12.81 -14.20 4.98
C ALA A 133 -12.37 -14.97 3.72
N ARG A 134 -13.12 -14.86 2.62
CA ARG A 134 -12.79 -15.49 1.34
C ARG A 134 -11.48 -14.96 0.76
N LEU A 135 -11.29 -13.64 0.75
CA LEU A 135 -10.06 -13.01 0.26
C LEU A 135 -8.85 -13.43 1.12
N ALA A 136 -8.99 -13.46 2.45
CA ALA A 136 -7.95 -13.93 3.35
C ALA A 136 -7.58 -15.40 3.09
N ALA A 137 -8.58 -16.29 2.96
CA ALA A 137 -8.37 -17.69 2.66
C ALA A 137 -7.64 -17.89 1.31
N PHE A 138 -8.04 -17.14 0.28
CA PHE A 138 -7.39 -17.14 -1.03
C PHE A 138 -5.91 -16.76 -0.92
N VAL A 139 -5.59 -15.64 -0.25
CA VAL A 139 -4.21 -15.18 -0.10
C VAL A 139 -3.37 -16.18 0.71
N ARG A 140 -3.92 -16.75 1.79
CA ARG A 140 -3.24 -17.81 2.57
C ARG A 140 -2.92 -19.02 1.71
N GLN A 141 -3.90 -19.53 0.96
CA GLN A 141 -3.71 -20.69 0.08
C GLN A 141 -2.63 -20.42 -0.97
N ARG A 142 -2.65 -19.25 -1.62
CA ARG A 142 -1.64 -18.83 -2.59
C ARG A 142 -0.25 -18.74 -1.96
N SER A 143 -0.15 -18.19 -0.75
CA SER A 143 1.13 -18.10 -0.03
C SER A 143 1.73 -19.48 0.29
N LEU A 144 0.89 -20.44 0.69
CA LEU A 144 1.29 -21.81 1.00
C LEU A 144 1.69 -22.61 -0.25
N SER A 145 0.99 -22.44 -1.37
CA SER A 145 1.24 -23.18 -2.61
C SER A 145 2.33 -22.55 -3.49
N SER A 146 2.81 -21.35 -3.13
CA SER A 146 3.77 -20.62 -3.95
C SER A 146 5.16 -21.25 -3.95
N ARG A 147 5.73 -21.36 -5.16
CA ARG A 147 7.17 -21.66 -5.35
C ARG A 147 8.09 -20.47 -5.08
N PHE A 148 7.54 -19.27 -4.93
CA PHE A 148 8.31 -18.07 -4.66
C PHE A 148 8.41 -17.83 -3.14
N ALA A 149 9.56 -17.30 -2.72
CA ALA A 149 9.81 -16.93 -1.34
C ALA A 149 10.45 -15.53 -1.29
N PRO A 150 10.09 -14.69 -0.29
CA PRO A 150 10.82 -13.47 -0.02
C PRO A 150 12.30 -13.80 0.20
N ALA A 151 13.19 -13.00 -0.39
CA ALA A 151 14.62 -13.16 -0.13
C ALA A 151 14.88 -12.95 1.37
N PRO A 152 15.65 -13.79 2.07
CA PRO A 152 15.85 -13.66 3.52
C PRO A 152 16.34 -12.27 3.96
N ILE A 153 17.19 -11.65 3.14
CA ILE A 153 17.74 -10.31 3.38
C ILE A 153 16.76 -9.17 3.08
N SER A 154 15.66 -9.44 2.38
CA SER A 154 14.70 -8.38 1.98
C SER A 154 14.05 -7.72 3.18
N ALA A 155 13.62 -8.51 4.18
CA ALA A 155 13.02 -7.99 5.40
C ALA A 155 13.97 -7.02 6.11
N SER A 156 15.22 -7.43 6.37
CA SER A 156 16.17 -6.60 7.12
C SER A 156 16.58 -5.33 6.35
N VAL A 157 16.73 -5.40 5.02
CA VAL A 157 16.97 -4.23 4.18
C VAL A 157 15.80 -3.25 4.23
N ILE A 158 14.56 -3.74 4.13
CA ILE A 158 13.35 -2.92 4.17
C ILE A 158 13.20 -2.28 5.56
N SER A 159 13.40 -3.05 6.63
CA SER A 159 13.37 -2.56 8.01
C SER A 159 14.42 -1.47 8.25
N ALA A 160 15.62 -1.57 7.67
CA ALA A 160 16.64 -0.52 7.78
C ALA A 160 16.16 0.83 7.21
N PHE A 161 15.48 0.81 6.05
CA PHE A 161 14.87 2.02 5.49
C PHE A 161 13.73 2.56 6.36
N HIS A 162 12.86 1.68 6.87
CA HIS A 162 11.76 2.07 7.76
C HIS A 162 12.26 2.70 9.07
N ALA A 163 13.19 2.04 9.76
CA ALA A 163 13.78 2.52 11.02
C ALA A 163 14.46 3.89 10.85
N ALA A 164 15.08 4.12 9.69
CA ALA A 164 15.67 5.41 9.36
C ALA A 164 14.65 6.50 8.98
N GLY A 165 13.37 6.15 8.78
CA GLY A 165 12.38 7.03 8.18
C GLY A 165 12.76 7.46 6.76
N GLY A 166 13.44 6.58 6.01
CA GLY A 166 13.93 6.86 4.66
C GLY A 166 15.16 7.79 4.61
N ARG A 167 15.83 8.08 5.72
CA ARG A 167 16.99 8.99 5.75
C ARG A 167 18.32 8.34 5.32
N LEU A 168 18.42 7.01 5.41
CA LEU A 168 19.62 6.30 4.98
C LEU A 168 19.77 6.29 3.46
N ARG A 169 21.00 6.51 3.00
CA ARG A 169 21.40 6.31 1.61
C ARG A 169 21.56 4.81 1.34
N VAL A 170 21.43 4.45 0.07
CA VAL A 170 21.58 3.06 -0.38
C VAL A 170 22.95 2.46 -0.01
N GLY A 171 24.03 3.26 -0.06
CA GLY A 171 25.38 2.84 0.33
C GLY A 171 25.52 2.54 1.83
N GLU A 172 24.80 3.25 2.69
CA GLU A 172 24.80 3.00 4.13
C GLU A 172 24.12 1.67 4.45
N VAL A 173 22.96 1.42 3.83
CA VAL A 173 22.25 0.14 3.95
C VAL A 173 23.10 -0.99 3.39
N ALA A 174 23.77 -0.77 2.25
CA ALA A 174 24.67 -1.75 1.65
C ALA A 174 25.81 -2.14 2.61
N ALA A 175 26.46 -1.15 3.24
CA ALA A 175 27.51 -1.37 4.23
C ALA A 175 27.01 -2.11 5.47
N MET A 176 25.84 -1.75 6.02
CA MET A 176 25.23 -2.41 7.18
C MET A 176 24.98 -3.91 6.96
N HIS A 177 24.72 -4.31 5.71
CA HIS A 177 24.41 -5.68 5.35
C HIS A 177 25.57 -6.43 4.67
N GLY A 178 26.73 -5.80 4.50
CA GLY A 178 27.88 -6.42 3.82
C GLY A 178 27.62 -6.78 2.36
N ILE A 179 26.79 -6.02 1.66
CA ILE A 179 26.40 -6.25 0.25
C ILE A 179 26.67 -5.02 -0.60
N SER A 180 26.61 -5.17 -1.94
CA SER A 180 26.72 -4.03 -2.85
C SER A 180 25.42 -3.19 -2.91
N GLU A 181 25.53 -1.92 -3.29
CA GLU A 181 24.36 -1.07 -3.57
C GLU A 181 23.46 -1.66 -4.67
N ARG A 182 24.05 -2.31 -5.67
CA ARG A 182 23.33 -3.02 -6.73
C ARG A 182 22.48 -4.16 -6.16
N THR A 183 22.98 -4.86 -5.14
CA THR A 183 22.22 -5.91 -4.43
C THR A 183 21.04 -5.29 -3.68
N VAL A 184 21.24 -4.20 -2.93
CA VAL A 184 20.15 -3.48 -2.23
C VAL A 184 19.06 -3.04 -3.22
N GLN A 185 19.46 -2.44 -4.35
CA GLN A 185 18.53 -2.02 -5.39
C GLN A 185 17.71 -3.19 -5.94
N ARG A 186 18.36 -4.32 -6.26
CA ARG A 186 17.67 -5.52 -6.76
C ARG A 186 16.70 -6.09 -5.72
N VAL A 187 17.10 -6.12 -4.46
CA VAL A 187 16.26 -6.59 -3.34
C VAL A 187 15.01 -5.72 -3.21
N LEU A 188 15.14 -4.40 -3.23
CA LEU A 188 14.00 -3.48 -3.09
C LEU A 188 13.08 -3.50 -4.31
N ILE A 189 13.61 -3.55 -5.53
CA ILE A 189 12.79 -3.65 -6.73
C ILE A 189 12.00 -4.96 -6.71
N LYS A 190 12.63 -6.07 -6.31
CA LYS A 190 11.95 -7.35 -6.24
C LYS A 190 10.87 -7.39 -5.14
N ALA A 191 11.17 -6.82 -3.97
CA ALA A 191 10.29 -6.93 -2.81
C ALA A 191 9.15 -5.89 -2.81
N ILE A 192 9.43 -4.66 -3.23
CA ILE A 192 8.49 -3.53 -3.16
C ILE A 192 8.09 -3.03 -4.56
N GLY A 193 8.84 -3.38 -5.61
CA GLY A 193 8.61 -2.86 -6.96
C GLY A 193 9.17 -1.46 -7.20
N LEU A 194 9.89 -0.88 -6.22
CA LEU A 194 10.41 0.49 -6.27
C LEU A 194 11.94 0.54 -6.11
N LYS A 195 12.54 1.58 -6.72
CA LYS A 195 13.96 1.91 -6.51
C LYS A 195 14.19 2.44 -5.08
N PRO A 196 15.40 2.27 -4.49
CA PRO A 196 15.70 2.73 -3.13
C PRO A 196 15.33 4.19 -2.86
N LYS A 197 15.66 5.10 -3.79
CA LYS A 197 15.35 6.53 -3.66
C LYS A 197 13.84 6.81 -3.62
N ALA A 198 13.05 6.08 -4.41
CA ALA A 198 11.60 6.26 -4.43
C ALA A 198 10.98 5.78 -3.12
N PHE A 199 11.38 4.61 -2.64
CA PHE A 199 10.92 4.06 -1.37
C PHE A 199 11.33 4.96 -0.18
N ALA A 200 12.60 5.37 -0.11
CA ALA A 200 13.07 6.32 0.90
C ALA A 200 12.25 7.63 0.88
N SER A 201 11.96 8.18 -0.31
CA SER A 201 11.15 9.40 -0.43
C SER A 201 9.71 9.23 0.06
N ILE A 202 9.12 8.03 -0.07
CA ILE A 202 7.78 7.72 0.48
C ILE A 202 7.83 7.70 2.00
N LEU A 203 8.84 7.06 2.59
CA LEU A 203 9.00 7.00 4.04
C LEU A 203 9.24 8.39 4.65
N GLN A 204 10.07 9.22 4.00
CA GLN A 204 10.28 10.61 4.39
C GLN A 204 8.99 11.44 4.30
N PHE A 205 8.20 11.23 3.25
CA PHE A 205 6.90 11.91 3.08
C PHE A 205 5.93 11.57 4.21
N HIS A 206 5.77 10.29 4.55
CA HIS A 206 4.92 9.87 5.67
C HIS A 206 5.46 10.30 7.03
N ARG A 207 6.79 10.38 7.19
CA ARG A 207 7.41 10.94 8.40
C ARG A 207 7.08 12.41 8.55
N ALA A 208 7.31 13.23 7.52
CA ALA A 208 6.95 14.65 7.54
C ALA A 208 5.46 14.87 7.77
N LEU A 209 4.60 14.07 7.14
CA LEU A 209 3.16 14.17 7.30
C LEU A 209 2.72 13.93 8.76
N ARG A 210 3.30 12.92 9.43
CA ARG A 210 3.09 12.69 10.87
C ARG A 210 3.64 13.81 11.75
N LEU A 211 4.84 14.33 11.45
CA LEU A 211 5.45 15.45 12.17
C LEU A 211 4.59 16.72 12.11
N LEU A 212 3.98 16.99 10.95
CA LEU A 212 3.08 18.14 10.77
C LEU A 212 1.72 17.91 11.43
N ARG A 213 1.11 16.74 11.24
CA ARG A 213 -0.27 16.46 11.69
C ARG A 213 -0.35 16.15 13.17
N ASP A 214 0.49 15.25 13.66
CA ASP A 214 0.39 14.66 14.99
C ASP A 214 1.26 15.42 16.00
N HIS A 215 2.46 15.85 15.58
CA HIS A 215 3.40 16.60 16.42
C HIS A 215 3.30 18.12 16.24
N ARG A 216 2.50 18.61 15.29
CA ARG A 216 2.25 20.04 15.02
C ARG A 216 3.52 20.88 14.83
N LEU A 217 4.58 20.28 14.29
CA LEU A 217 5.82 21.00 13.97
C LEU A 217 5.59 22.04 12.87
N SER A 218 6.46 23.06 12.83
CA SER A 218 6.47 23.99 11.71
C SER A 218 6.89 23.27 10.41
N PRO A 219 6.45 23.73 9.23
CA PRO A 219 6.92 23.17 7.96
C PRO A 219 8.44 23.19 7.77
N ALA A 220 9.15 24.14 8.37
CA ALA A 220 10.61 24.19 8.31
C ALA A 220 11.24 23.08 9.16
N ASP A 221 10.79 22.94 10.40
CA ASP A 221 11.33 21.91 11.33
C ASP A 221 10.98 20.50 10.86
N ALA A 222 9.72 20.29 10.42
CA ALA A 222 9.29 19.01 9.87
C ALA A 222 10.10 18.61 8.64
N ALA A 223 10.54 19.56 7.81
CA ALA A 223 11.38 19.28 6.65
C ALA A 223 12.74 18.72 7.09
N LEU A 224 13.41 19.37 8.03
CA LEU A 224 14.72 18.95 8.53
C LEU A 224 14.63 17.60 9.25
N GLU A 225 13.65 17.44 10.14
CA GLU A 225 13.43 16.21 10.92
C GLU A 225 13.04 15.00 10.06
N ALA A 226 12.37 15.23 8.93
CA ALA A 226 12.06 14.19 7.95
C ALA A 226 13.22 13.89 6.99
N GLY A 227 14.31 14.66 7.03
CA GLY A 227 15.49 14.45 6.19
C GLY A 227 15.44 15.14 4.81
N TYR A 228 14.61 16.17 4.65
CA TYR A 228 14.67 17.06 3.49
C TYR A 228 15.79 18.10 3.68
N ALA A 229 16.40 18.51 2.56
CA ALA A 229 17.39 19.57 2.55
C ALA A 229 16.84 20.91 3.06
N ASP A 230 15.58 21.22 2.72
CA ASP A 230 14.87 22.43 3.12
C ASP A 230 13.34 22.25 2.93
N GLN A 231 12.56 23.22 3.39
CA GLN A 231 11.11 23.24 3.24
C GLN A 231 10.67 23.30 1.76
N ALA A 232 11.42 23.96 0.88
CA ALA A 232 11.06 24.06 -0.54
C ALA A 232 11.15 22.69 -1.23
N HIS A 233 12.13 21.87 -0.87
CA HIS A 233 12.26 20.47 -1.27
C HIS A 233 11.07 19.66 -0.76
N MET A 234 10.75 19.74 0.54
CA MET A 234 9.58 19.07 1.10
C MET A 234 8.28 19.48 0.37
N ASN A 235 8.08 20.77 0.10
CA ASN A 235 6.92 21.28 -0.63
C ASN A 235 6.80 20.68 -2.05
N ARG A 236 7.91 20.49 -2.77
CA ARG A 236 7.91 19.81 -4.09
C ARG A 236 7.50 18.36 -3.97
N VAL A 237 7.97 17.66 -2.92
CA VAL A 237 7.62 16.26 -2.67
C VAL A 237 6.14 16.12 -2.30
N PHE A 238 5.61 16.97 -1.41
CA PHE A 238 4.19 16.95 -1.04
C PHE A 238 3.25 17.21 -2.23
N ARG A 239 3.59 18.15 -3.12
CA ARG A 239 2.82 18.37 -4.35
C ARG A 239 2.84 17.14 -5.26
N ARG A 240 4.00 16.50 -5.42
CA ARG A 240 4.15 15.30 -6.26
C ARG A 240 3.45 14.07 -5.66
N MET A 241 3.65 13.83 -4.37
CA MET A 241 3.22 12.60 -3.67
C MET A 241 1.81 12.69 -3.11
N GLY A 242 1.39 13.85 -2.59
CA GLY A 242 0.08 14.04 -1.98
C GLY A 242 -0.86 14.98 -2.75
N GLY A 243 -0.34 15.78 -3.69
CA GLY A 243 -1.17 16.75 -4.42
C GLY A 243 -1.68 17.89 -3.54
N PHE A 244 -1.00 18.17 -2.43
CA PHE A 244 -1.32 19.26 -1.51
C PHE A 244 -0.05 19.92 -0.97
N SER A 245 -0.23 21.00 -0.23
CA SER A 245 0.86 21.74 0.42
C SER A 245 1.01 21.30 1.88
N PRO A 246 2.23 21.19 2.43
CA PRO A 246 2.44 20.97 3.87
C PRO A 246 1.74 21.99 4.76
N ALA A 247 1.52 23.21 4.27
CA ALA A 247 0.83 24.28 5.01
C ALA A 247 -0.69 24.08 5.09
N ARG A 248 -1.27 23.18 4.29
CA ARG A 248 -2.71 22.89 4.27
C ARG A 248 -2.93 21.41 4.02
N LEU A 249 -2.84 20.64 5.10
CA LEU A 249 -3.08 19.20 5.06
C LEU A 249 -4.58 18.92 4.90
N PRO A 250 -4.99 18.12 3.91
CA PRO A 250 -6.35 17.60 3.85
C PRO A 250 -6.55 16.55 4.95
N ASP A 251 -7.82 16.22 5.20
CA ASP A 251 -8.18 15.04 5.97
C ASP A 251 -7.84 13.81 5.12
N VAL A 252 -6.75 13.12 5.48
CA VAL A 252 -6.24 11.93 4.78
C VAL A 252 -6.10 10.79 5.76
N THR A 253 -6.61 9.63 5.35
CA THR A 253 -6.39 8.38 6.07
C THR A 253 -4.91 8.03 5.97
N LEU A 254 -4.20 8.12 7.10
CA LEU A 254 -2.87 7.53 7.20
C LEU A 254 -3.03 6.06 7.54
N VAL A 255 -2.53 5.24 6.64
CA VAL A 255 -2.33 3.82 6.89
C VAL A 255 -1.24 3.67 7.96
N THR A 256 -1.51 2.88 8.99
CA THR A 256 -0.47 2.44 9.90
C THR A 256 0.43 1.47 9.15
N LEU A 257 1.61 1.94 8.75
CA LEU A 257 2.59 1.10 8.08
C LEU A 257 3.31 0.27 9.13
N GLY A 258 2.96 -1.02 9.22
CA GLY A 258 3.71 -2.00 9.98
C GLY A 258 5.13 -2.14 9.45
N GLU A 259 6.06 -2.50 10.33
CA GLU A 259 7.45 -2.85 9.95
C GLU A 259 7.55 -4.22 9.27
#